data_AF-A0A7Y0SFD2-F1
#
_entry.id   AF-A0A7Y0SFD2-F1
#
_cell.length_a   1.000
_cell.length_b   1.000
_cell.length_c   1.000
_cell.angle_alpha   90.00
_cell.angle_beta   90.00
_cell.angle_gamma   90.00
#
_symmetry.space_group_name_H-M   'P 1'
#
loop_
_entity.id
_entity.type
_entity.pdbx_description
1 polymer ?
#
loop_
_entity_poly.entity_id
_entity_poly.type
_entity_poly.pdbx_seq_one_letter_code
_entity_poly.pdbx_strand_id
1 'polypeptide(L)'
;ESNVVKEIIEAEEKLKTSMLNSDMIALQDLLSDDLVFVNHLGHRTSKQDDIALHGSGLLAIKSIQFHDLHVVPQNNVVLVYVNAEIK
;
A
#
# COMPACT_ATOMS: atom_id res chain seq x y z
N GLU A 1 13.52 7.88 16.92
CA GLU A 1 13.34 6.83 15.89
C GLU A 1 14.30 7.08 14.75
N SER A 2 14.76 6.03 14.05
CA SER A 2 15.59 6.20 12.85
C SER A 2 14.81 7.00 11.81
N ASN A 3 15.46 7.91 11.09
CA ASN A 3 14.84 8.74 10.03
C ASN A 3 14.07 7.87 9.01
N VAL A 4 14.62 6.68 8.71
CA VAL A 4 14.01 5.69 7.81
C VAL A 4 12.65 5.19 8.31
N VAL A 5 12.49 4.94 9.61
CA VAL A 5 11.21 4.44 10.15
C VAL A 5 10.11 5.47 9.95
N LYS A 6 10.42 6.74 10.17
CA LYS A 6 9.47 7.84 9.98
C LYS A 6 9.09 8.00 8.50
N GLU A 7 10.06 7.97 7.60
CA GLU A 7 9.84 8.04 6.15
C GLU A 7 8.93 6.89 5.66
N ILE A 8 9.12 5.68 6.19
CA ILE A 8 8.26 4.54 5.85
C ILE A 8 6.85 4.70 6.40
N ILE A 9 6.67 5.20 7.63
CA ILE A 9 5.33 5.48 8.17
C ILE A 9 4.60 6.53 7.32
N GLU A 10 5.31 7.58 6.89
CA GLU A 10 4.75 8.60 5.99
C GLU A 10 4.38 8.01 4.61
N ALA A 11 5.20 7.10 4.07
CA ALA A 11 4.90 6.40 2.83
C ALA A 11 3.67 5.47 2.96
N GLU A 12 3.53 4.74 4.07
CA GLU A 12 2.38 3.88 4.36
C GLU A 12 1.07 4.68 4.52
N GLU A 13 1.12 5.83 5.22
CA GLU A 13 -0.05 6.71 5.34
C GLU A 13 -0.42 7.36 3.99
N LYS A 14 0.57 7.69 3.15
CA LYS A 14 0.33 8.14 1.78
C LYS A 14 -0.32 7.04 0.96
N LEU A 15 0.20 5.81 1.02
CA LEU A 15 -0.37 4.64 0.33
C LEU A 15 -1.84 4.46 0.70
N LYS A 16 -2.14 4.39 2.01
CA LYS A 16 -3.50 4.27 2.54
C LYS A 16 -4.43 5.38 2.03
N THR A 17 -3.97 6.62 2.08
CA THR A 17 -4.77 7.77 1.61
C THR A 17 -5.03 7.70 0.11
N SER A 18 -4.04 7.30 -0.69
CA SER A 18 -4.18 7.12 -2.13
C SER A 18 -5.15 5.99 -2.46
N MET A 19 -5.10 4.87 -1.73
CA MET A 19 -6.05 3.76 -1.88
C MET A 19 -7.49 4.18 -1.56
N LEU A 20 -7.70 4.93 -0.46
CA LEU A 20 -9.02 5.43 -0.05
C LEU A 20 -9.65 6.35 -1.09
N ASN A 21 -8.85 7.25 -1.67
CA ASN A 21 -9.31 8.20 -2.66
C ASN A 21 -9.29 7.65 -4.09
N SER A 22 -8.82 6.41 -4.28
CA SER A 22 -8.52 5.84 -5.60
C SER A 22 -7.66 6.77 -6.46
N ASP A 23 -6.67 7.42 -5.82
CA ASP A 23 -5.76 8.36 -6.47
C ASP A 23 -4.71 7.62 -7.30
N MET A 24 -5.06 7.33 -8.55
CA MET A 24 -4.23 6.57 -9.47
C MET A 24 -2.87 7.22 -9.72
N ILE A 25 -2.78 8.55 -9.70
CA ILE A 25 -1.52 9.26 -9.96
C ILE A 25 -0.57 9.05 -8.78
N ALA A 26 -1.08 9.24 -7.56
CA ALA A 26 -0.27 9.02 -6.36
C ALA A 26 0.16 7.54 -6.20
N LEU A 27 -0.72 6.59 -6.55
CA LEU A 27 -0.36 5.16 -6.57
C LEU A 27 0.71 4.85 -7.62
N GLN A 28 0.60 5.46 -8.82
CA GLN A 28 1.59 5.29 -9.88
C GLN A 28 2.98 5.81 -9.46
N ASP A 29 3.05 6.90 -8.70
CA ASP A 29 4.32 7.45 -8.21
C ASP A 29 4.91 6.66 -7.03
N LEU A 30 4.06 6.10 -6.16
CA LEU A 30 4.48 5.43 -4.92
C LEU A 30 4.94 3.99 -5.14
N LEU A 31 4.31 3.29 -6.09
CA LEU A 31 4.54 1.87 -6.31
C LEU A 31 5.66 1.64 -7.34
N SER A 32 6.55 0.68 -7.08
CA SER A 32 7.58 0.27 -8.04
C SER A 32 6.97 -0.33 -9.31
N ASP A 33 7.56 -0.06 -10.48
CA ASP A 33 7.12 -0.69 -11.74
C ASP A 33 7.32 -2.22 -11.75
N ASP A 34 8.25 -2.73 -10.93
CA ASP A 34 8.51 -4.16 -10.74
C ASP A 34 7.69 -4.77 -9.58
N LEU A 35 6.71 -4.04 -9.04
CA LEU A 35 5.88 -4.51 -7.92
C LEU A 35 5.18 -5.83 -8.25
N VAL A 36 5.30 -6.76 -7.31
CA VAL A 36 4.53 -8.01 -7.30
C VAL A 36 3.60 -7.99 -6.11
N PHE A 37 2.30 -7.84 -6.37
CA PHE A 37 1.28 -7.91 -5.33
C PHE A 37 0.64 -9.31 -5.30
N VAL A 38 0.37 -9.82 -4.11
CA VAL A 38 -0.41 -11.06 -3.93
C VAL A 38 -1.67 -10.70 -3.16
N ASN A 39 -2.82 -10.81 -3.81
CA ASN A 39 -4.09 -10.43 -3.21
C ASN A 39 -4.59 -11.51 -2.23
N HIS A 40 -5.72 -11.23 -1.57
CA HIS A 40 -6.35 -12.13 -0.59
C HIS A 40 -6.86 -13.47 -1.17
N LEU A 41 -6.91 -13.62 -2.50
CA LEU A 41 -7.24 -14.88 -3.19
C LEU A 41 -5.97 -15.68 -3.53
N GLY A 42 -4.78 -15.16 -3.22
CA GLY A 42 -3.51 -15.74 -3.62
C GLY A 42 -3.13 -15.47 -5.08
N HIS A 43 -3.85 -14.57 -5.76
CA HIS A 43 -3.52 -14.20 -7.14
C HIS A 43 -2.39 -13.18 -7.17
N ARG A 44 -1.45 -13.40 -8.10
CA ARG A 44 -0.39 -12.44 -8.42
C ARG A 44 -0.93 -11.35 -9.33
N THR A 45 -0.73 -10.10 -8.93
CA THR A 45 -1.23 -8.91 -9.61
C THR A 45 -0.06 -7.93 -9.84
N SER A 46 -0.01 -7.28 -11.00
CA SER A 46 0.98 -6.23 -11.27
C SER A 46 0.53 -4.87 -10.74
N LYS A 47 1.44 -3.89 -10.66
CA LYS A 47 1.10 -2.49 -10.39
C LYS A 47 -0.03 -1.96 -11.29
N GLN A 48 0.06 -2.24 -12.60
CA GLN A 48 -0.92 -1.72 -13.56
C GLN A 48 -2.31 -2.33 -13.34
N ASP A 49 -2.35 -3.62 -13.04
CA ASP A 49 -3.62 -4.32 -12.75
C ASP A 49 -4.27 -3.78 -11.46
N ASP A 50 -3.46 -3.51 -10.42
CA ASP A 50 -3.93 -2.95 -9.15
C ASP A 50 -4.49 -1.53 -9.33
N ILE A 51 -3.75 -0.65 -10.01
CA ILE A 51 -4.20 0.72 -10.29
C ILE A 51 -5.45 0.72 -11.17
N ALA A 52 -5.52 -0.16 -12.19
CA ALA A 52 -6.70 -0.30 -13.03
C ALA A 52 -7.93 -0.73 -12.22
N LEU A 53 -7.76 -1.56 -11.20
CA LEU A 53 -8.84 -1.99 -10.32
C LEU A 53 -9.41 -0.80 -9.53
N HIS A 54 -8.55 0.08 -8.99
CA HIS A 54 -8.96 1.34 -8.36
C HIS A 54 -9.67 2.28 -9.35
N GLY A 55 -9.13 2.44 -10.56
CA GLY A 55 -9.71 3.29 -11.60
C GLY A 55 -11.05 2.79 -12.15
N SER A 56 -11.28 1.48 -12.13
CA SER A 56 -12.53 0.86 -12.60
C SER A 56 -13.73 1.12 -11.67
N GLY A 57 -13.47 1.52 -10.41
CA GLY A 57 -14.50 1.64 -9.36
C GLY A 57 -15.04 0.31 -8.85
N LEU A 58 -14.53 -0.84 -9.34
CA LEU A 58 -14.87 -2.18 -8.83
C LEU A 58 -14.35 -2.38 -7.40
N LEU A 59 -13.27 -1.68 -7.05
CA LEU A 59 -12.72 -1.63 -5.71
C LEU A 59 -13.06 -0.27 -5.07
N ALA A 60 -14.15 -0.24 -4.31
CA ALA A 60 -14.59 0.93 -3.56
C ALA A 60 -14.24 0.76 -2.08
N ILE A 61 -13.08 1.26 -1.68
CA ILE A 61 -12.64 1.25 -0.28
C ILE A 61 -13.23 2.47 0.43
N LYS A 62 -14.07 2.23 1.44
CA LYS A 62 -14.69 3.27 2.27
C LYS A 62 -13.82 3.64 3.46
N SER A 63 -13.12 2.66 4.03
CA SER A 63 -12.22 2.90 5.16
C SER A 63 -11.11 1.87 5.24
N ILE A 64 -9.93 2.32 5.68
CA ILE A 64 -8.80 1.48 6.04
C ILE A 64 -8.38 1.89 7.45
N GLN A 65 -8.37 0.93 8.38
CA GLN A 65 -7.84 1.12 9.73
C GLN A 65 -6.67 0.18 9.96
N PHE A 66 -5.53 0.75 10.32
CA PHE A 66 -4.32 0.02 10.65
C PHE A 66 -4.24 -0.23 12.16
N HIS A 67 -4.00 -1.49 12.50
CA HIS A 67 -3.75 -1.95 13.86
C HIS A 67 -2.39 -2.66 13.86
N ASP A 68 -1.66 -2.56 14.98
CA ASP A 68 -0.37 -3.24 15.16
C ASP A 68 0.62 -2.99 13.99
N LEU A 69 0.75 -1.73 13.55
CA LEU A 69 1.71 -1.38 12.51
C LEU A 69 3.13 -1.51 13.06
N HIS A 70 3.93 -2.35 12.41
CA HIS A 70 5.32 -2.55 12.73
C HIS A 70 6.20 -2.26 11.53
N VAL A 71 7.27 -1.52 11.78
CA VAL A 71 8.28 -1.16 10.79
C VAL A 71 9.62 -1.71 11.24
N VAL A 72 10.18 -2.63 10.46
CA VAL A 72 11.42 -3.34 10.80
C VAL A 72 12.45 -3.10 9.69
N PRO A 73 13.37 -2.16 9.87
CA PRO A 73 14.49 -1.95 8.94
C PRO A 73 15.41 -3.19 8.90
N GLN A 74 15.81 -3.61 7.70
CA GLN A 74 16.71 -4.74 7.45
C GLN A 74 17.64 -4.40 6.28
N ASN A 75 18.93 -4.12 6.56
CA ASN A 75 19.92 -3.75 5.54
C ASN A 75 19.41 -2.63 4.60
N ASN A 76 19.06 -2.98 3.37
CA ASN A 76 18.61 -2.06 2.31
C ASN A 76 17.10 -2.13 2.05
N VAL A 77 16.35 -2.85 2.89
CA VAL A 77 14.89 -2.97 2.80
C VAL A 77 14.25 -2.66 4.15
N VAL A 78 12.96 -2.35 4.13
CA VAL A 78 12.17 -2.21 5.35
C VAL A 78 10.96 -3.12 5.23
N LEU A 79 10.78 -3.99 6.22
CA LEU A 79 9.60 -4.84 6.30
C LEU A 79 8.52 -4.10 7.08
N VAL A 80 7.33 -4.02 6.48
CA VAL A 80 6.13 -3.51 7.12
C VAL A 80 5.14 -4.65 7.26
N TYR A 81 4.57 -4.81 8.44
CA TYR A 81 3.45 -5.71 8.67
C TYR A 81 2.44 -5.00 9.56
N VAL A 82 1.17 -5.16 9.20
CA VAL A 82 0.06 -4.41 9.79
C VAL A 82 -1.22 -5.24 9.67
N ASN A 83 -2.06 -5.16 10.69
CA ASN A 83 -3.43 -5.66 10.63
C ASN A 83 -4.32 -4.57 10.03
N ALA A 84 -4.69 -4.72 8.75
CA ALA A 84 -5.55 -3.77 8.06
C ALA A 84 -7.02 -4.23 8.07
N GLU A 85 -7.89 -3.44 8.68
CA GLU A 85 -9.34 -3.58 8.54
C GLU A 85 -9.81 -2.70 7.38
N ILE A 86 -10.35 -3.32 6.33
CA ILE A 86 -10.77 -2.66 5.08
C ILE A 86 -12.28 -2.86 4.89
N LYS A 87 -13.02 -1.77 4.63
CA LYS A 87 -14.48 -1.78 4.40
C LYS A 87 -14.86 -1.05 3.11
#